data_AF-A0A843L722-F1
#
_entry.id   AF-A0A843L722-F1
#
_cell.length_a   1.000
_cell.length_b   1.000
_cell.length_c   1.000
_cell.angle_alpha   90.00
_cell.angle_beta   90.00
_cell.angle_gamma   90.00
#
_symmetry.space_group_name_H-M   'P 1'
#
loop_
_entity.id
_entity.type
_entity.pdbx_description
1 polymer ?
#
loop_
_entity_poly.entity_id
_entity_poly.type
_entity_poly.pdbx_seq_one_letter_code
_entity_poly.pdbx_strand_id
1 'polypeptide(L)'
;MPREERDEQAFTGLEAGIIFIAFVVVASVFAYVVLGAGMATSQKNQEVLHAALDEAGSALRPGNAVITKLDGGLLRFSEFDLETAAGPTAIDMESVTCTIATTEALFTFPPGDPAVDLSWRYRRDTDDVLEAGEVVTVRLTPDSTGIGRGDTFTIGVTATGGETASLTRTIPAGAGENVYIELF
;
A
#
# COMPACT_ATOMS: atom_id res chain seq x y z
N MET A 1 59.50 -6.50 71.64
CA MET A 1 58.63 -7.08 70.60
C MET A 1 57.93 -5.94 69.88
N PRO A 2 58.34 -5.53 68.67
CA PRO A 2 57.52 -4.66 67.84
C PRO A 2 56.49 -5.51 67.08
N ARG A 3 55.28 -4.99 66.92
CA ARG A 3 54.25 -5.56 66.05
C ARG A 3 54.54 -5.05 64.64
N GLU A 4 54.75 -5.95 63.70
CA GLU A 4 54.80 -5.65 62.27
C GLU A 4 53.35 -5.38 61.83
N GLU A 5 52.99 -4.11 61.65
CA GLU A 5 51.76 -3.72 60.95
C GLU A 5 51.98 -4.04 59.47
N ARG A 6 51.44 -5.18 59.03
CA ARG A 6 51.49 -5.58 57.62
C ARG A 6 50.72 -4.55 56.81
N ASP A 7 51.38 -4.02 55.79
CA ASP A 7 50.90 -2.98 54.89
C ASP A 7 49.73 -3.50 54.03
N GLU A 8 48.50 -3.41 54.56
CA GLU A 8 47.26 -3.83 53.89
C GLU A 8 46.91 -2.94 52.67
N GLN A 9 47.57 -1.80 52.49
CA GLN A 9 47.31 -0.87 51.39
C GLN A 9 47.59 -1.48 50.01
N ALA A 10 48.58 -2.37 49.87
CA ALA A 10 48.89 -3.02 48.58
C ALA A 10 47.82 -4.04 48.12
N PHE A 11 47.00 -4.58 49.03
CA PHE A 11 45.94 -5.55 48.70
C PHE A 11 44.66 -4.86 48.22
N THR A 12 44.36 -3.67 48.76
CA THR A 12 43.15 -2.89 48.40
C THR A 12 43.16 -2.40 46.94
N GLY A 13 44.33 -2.11 46.37
CA GLY A 13 44.46 -1.65 44.98
C GLY A 13 44.27 -2.76 43.95
N LEU A 14 44.72 -3.99 44.26
CA LEU A 14 44.51 -5.15 43.39
C LEU A 14 43.03 -5.53 43.33
N GLU A 15 42.35 -5.54 44.48
CA GLU A 15 40.90 -5.80 44.56
C GLU A 15 40.08 -4.73 43.83
N ALA A 16 40.43 -3.46 44.03
CA ALA A 16 39.82 -2.35 43.29
C ALA A 16 40.06 -2.46 41.77
N GLY A 17 41.25 -2.90 41.34
CA GLY A 17 41.59 -3.11 39.93
C GLY A 17 40.79 -4.23 39.27
N ILE A 18 40.57 -5.35 39.97
CA ILE A 18 39.73 -6.45 39.47
C ILE A 18 38.28 -5.99 39.31
N ILE A 19 37.75 -5.27 40.31
CA ILE A 19 36.40 -4.69 40.26
C ILE A 19 36.30 -3.69 39.09
N PHE A 20 37.32 -2.87 38.87
CA PHE A 20 37.37 -1.91 37.77
C PHE A 20 37.28 -2.60 36.40
N ILE A 21 38.05 -3.67 36.17
CA ILE A 21 37.97 -4.44 34.91
C ILE A 21 36.57 -5.04 34.73
N ALA A 22 35.97 -5.61 35.79
CA ALA A 22 34.62 -6.16 35.73
C ALA A 22 33.59 -5.09 35.32
N PHE A 23 33.67 -3.88 35.88
CA PHE A 23 32.81 -2.77 35.49
C PHE A 23 32.99 -2.36 34.02
N VAL A 24 34.24 -2.27 33.55
CA VAL A 24 34.54 -1.93 32.15
C VAL A 24 34.01 -2.98 31.19
N VAL A 25 34.13 -4.27 31.52
CA VAL A 25 33.60 -5.36 30.68
C VAL A 25 32.08 -5.30 30.61
N VAL A 26 31.39 -5.12 31.74
CA VAL A 26 29.93 -4.98 31.77
C VAL A 26 29.48 -3.76 30.96
N ALA A 27 30.15 -2.62 31.12
CA ALA A 27 29.87 -1.42 30.33
C ALA A 27 30.09 -1.64 28.82
N SER A 28 31.13 -2.39 28.45
CA SER A 28 31.45 -2.69 27.04
C SER A 28 30.41 -3.60 26.39
N VAL A 29 29.97 -4.65 27.09
CA VAL A 29 28.91 -5.55 26.62
C VAL A 29 27.58 -4.78 26.51
N PHE A 30 27.28 -3.95 27.50
CA PHE A 30 26.09 -3.09 27.46
C PHE A 30 26.12 -2.13 26.26
N ALA A 31 27.25 -1.46 26.02
CA ALA A 31 27.43 -0.57 24.87
C ALA A 31 27.27 -1.31 23.53
N TYR A 32 27.79 -2.53 23.41
CA TYR A 32 27.61 -3.35 22.22
C TYR A 32 26.14 -3.68 21.95
N VAL A 33 25.39 -4.07 22.99
CA VAL A 33 23.95 -4.37 22.87
C VAL A 33 23.16 -3.10 22.49
N VAL A 34 23.45 -1.97 23.14
CA VAL A 34 22.79 -0.68 22.84
C VAL A 34 23.09 -0.23 21.40
N LEU A 35 24.34 -0.35 20.95
CA LEU A 35 24.72 -0.01 19.58
C LEU A 35 24.04 -0.94 18.57
N GLY A 36 24.00 -2.25 18.84
CA GLY A 36 23.32 -3.23 18.00
C GLY A 36 21.83 -2.97 17.89
N ALA A 37 21.16 -2.69 19.01
CA ALA A 37 19.76 -2.29 19.02
C ALA A 37 19.55 -0.96 18.28
N GLY A 38 20.42 0.03 18.48
CA GLY A 38 20.36 1.32 17.79
C GLY A 38 20.55 1.21 16.28
N MET A 39 21.46 0.36 15.82
CA MET A 39 21.66 0.07 14.39
C MET A 39 20.44 -0.64 13.80
N ALA A 40 19.89 -1.65 14.48
CA ALA A 40 18.69 -2.35 14.03
C ALA A 40 17.47 -1.42 13.95
N THR A 41 17.27 -0.55 14.95
CA THR A 41 16.23 0.48 14.92
C THR A 41 16.46 1.48 13.78
N SER A 42 17.70 1.90 13.52
CA SER A 42 18.01 2.83 12.43
C SER A 42 17.73 2.23 11.06
N GLN A 43 18.12 0.97 10.84
CA GLN A 43 17.78 0.22 9.63
C GLN A 43 16.27 0.10 9.45
N LYS A 44 15.55 -0.26 10.53
CA LYS A 44 14.10 -0.38 10.44
C LYS A 44 13.41 0.95 10.15
N ASN A 45 13.91 2.04 10.72
CA ASN A 45 13.38 3.37 10.44
C ASN A 45 13.61 3.77 8.98
N GLN A 46 14.75 3.43 8.38
CA GLN A 46 15.00 3.68 6.96
C GLN A 46 13.99 2.93 6.08
N GLU A 47 13.77 1.64 6.33
CA GLU A 47 12.75 0.84 5.61
C GLU A 47 11.36 1.46 5.73
N VAL A 48 10.95 1.83 6.95
CA VAL A 48 9.62 2.43 7.19
C VAL A 48 9.49 3.80 6.54
N LEU A 49 10.54 4.62 6.56
CA LEU A 49 10.54 5.93 5.90
C LEU A 49 10.44 5.78 4.37
N HIS A 50 11.17 4.84 3.77
CA HIS A 50 11.05 4.57 2.33
C HIS A 50 9.64 4.08 1.98
N ALA A 51 9.11 3.10 2.70
CA ALA A 51 7.76 2.61 2.50
C ALA A 51 6.69 3.71 2.66
N ALA A 52 6.85 4.60 3.66
CA ALA A 52 5.93 5.71 3.88
C ALA A 52 6.02 6.78 2.77
N LEU A 53 7.20 7.03 2.22
CA LEU A 53 7.38 7.92 1.07
C LEU A 53 6.79 7.32 -0.20
N ASP A 54 6.99 6.01 -0.40
CA ASP A 54 6.40 5.28 -1.52
C ASP A 54 4.87 5.28 -1.40
N GLU A 55 4.28 5.01 -0.24
CA GLU A 55 2.83 5.08 -0.01
C GLU A 55 2.27 6.50 -0.21
N ALA A 56 2.98 7.54 0.23
CA ALA A 56 2.56 8.94 0.03
C ALA A 56 2.68 9.40 -1.42
N GLY A 57 3.61 8.84 -2.18
CA GLY A 57 3.84 9.14 -3.61
C GLY A 57 3.08 8.23 -4.56
N SER A 58 2.65 7.06 -4.11
CA SER A 58 1.90 6.07 -4.86
C SER A 58 0.41 6.28 -4.61
N ALA A 59 -0.19 7.13 -5.42
CA ALA A 59 -1.65 7.22 -5.47
C ALA A 59 -2.13 6.75 -6.83
N LEU A 60 -3.18 5.94 -6.84
CA LEU A 60 -3.89 5.62 -8.07
C LEU A 60 -4.76 6.83 -8.47
N ARG A 61 -4.69 7.23 -9.73
CA ARG A 61 -5.52 8.28 -10.28
C ARG A 61 -6.53 7.67 -11.25
N PRO A 62 -7.80 7.53 -10.86
CA PRO A 62 -8.84 7.15 -11.80
C PRO A 62 -9.13 8.33 -12.74
N GLY A 63 -9.35 8.02 -14.01
CA GLY A 63 -9.85 8.95 -15.01
C GLY A 63 -11.24 9.45 -14.62
N ASN A 64 -11.56 10.70 -14.99
CA ASN A 64 -12.85 11.29 -14.62
C ASN A 64 -14.02 10.67 -15.38
N ALA A 65 -13.82 10.13 -16.58
CA ALA A 65 -14.89 9.52 -17.35
C ALA A 65 -15.04 8.03 -16.99
N VAL A 66 -16.27 7.60 -16.69
CA VAL A 66 -16.64 6.18 -16.64
C VAL A 66 -17.61 5.89 -17.76
N ILE A 67 -17.26 4.97 -18.63
CA ILE A 67 -18.16 4.49 -19.67
C ILE A 67 -18.93 3.31 -19.10
N THR A 68 -20.24 3.42 -19.05
CA THR A 68 -21.14 2.37 -18.58
C THR A 68 -22.04 1.90 -19.69
N LYS A 69 -22.36 0.61 -19.70
CA LYS A 69 -23.41 0.07 -20.57
C LYS A 69 -24.56 -0.43 -19.71
N LEU A 70 -25.75 0.07 -20.01
CA LEU A 70 -26.98 -0.49 -19.48
C LEU A 70 -27.56 -1.50 -20.46
N ASP A 71 -28.02 -2.65 -19.98
CA ASP A 71 -28.75 -3.66 -20.76
C ASP A 71 -30.06 -3.97 -20.02
N GLY A 72 -31.21 -3.82 -20.68
CA GLY A 72 -32.52 -3.89 -20.01
C GLY A 72 -32.72 -2.90 -18.85
N GLY A 73 -31.92 -1.82 -18.80
CA GLY A 73 -31.96 -0.81 -17.74
C GLY A 73 -31.07 -1.10 -16.52
N LEU A 74 -30.32 -2.21 -16.53
CA LEU A 74 -29.36 -2.60 -15.49
C LEU A 74 -27.92 -2.45 -15.98
N LEU A 75 -26.99 -2.17 -15.06
CA LEU A 75 -25.57 -2.07 -15.35
C LEU A 75 -25.01 -3.42 -15.80
N ARG A 76 -24.48 -3.46 -17.03
CA ARG A 76 -23.84 -4.64 -17.61
C ARG A 76 -22.32 -4.60 -17.49
N PHE A 77 -21.72 -3.44 -17.78
CA PHE A 77 -20.31 -3.22 -17.50
C PHE A 77 -20.03 -1.74 -17.22
N SER A 78 -18.93 -1.50 -16.52
CA SER A 78 -18.32 -0.18 -16.33
C SER A 78 -16.87 -0.22 -16.75
N GLU A 79 -16.41 0.80 -17.45
CA GLU A 79 -15.06 0.95 -17.96
C GLU A 79 -14.52 2.33 -17.56
N PHE A 80 -13.31 2.38 -17.03
CA PHE A 80 -12.64 3.64 -16.68
C PHE A 80 -11.13 3.49 -16.87
N ASP A 81 -10.47 4.61 -17.11
CA ASP A 81 -9.02 4.65 -17.24
C ASP A 81 -8.37 4.85 -15.87
N LEU A 82 -7.19 4.29 -15.67
CA LEU A 82 -6.42 4.34 -14.43
C LEU A 82 -4.98 4.71 -14.77
N GLU A 83 -4.45 5.65 -14.00
CA GLU A 83 -3.10 6.20 -14.14
C GLU A 83 -2.43 6.22 -12.76
N THR A 84 -1.11 6.40 -12.71
CA THR A 84 -0.44 6.74 -11.45
C THR A 84 -0.50 8.25 -11.20
N ALA A 85 -0.79 8.65 -9.96
CA ALA A 85 -0.74 10.04 -9.54
C ALA A 85 0.74 10.42 -9.32
N ALA A 86 1.30 11.18 -10.26
CA ALA A 86 2.59 11.87 -10.17
C ALA A 86 3.58 11.33 -9.11
N GLY A 87 4.23 10.21 -9.42
CA GLY A 87 5.25 9.58 -8.58
C GLY A 87 6.02 8.52 -9.37
N PRO A 88 7.23 8.12 -8.96
CA PRO A 88 8.01 7.08 -9.62
C PRO A 88 7.54 5.65 -9.27
N THR A 89 6.30 5.50 -8.79
CA THR A 89 5.81 4.24 -8.26
C THR A 89 5.24 3.38 -9.37
N ALA A 90 5.54 2.09 -9.28
CA ALA A 90 5.17 1.07 -10.23
C ALA A 90 4.17 0.15 -9.52
N ILE A 91 2.95 0.08 -10.04
CA ILE A 91 1.84 -0.64 -9.38
C ILE A 91 1.54 -1.90 -10.17
N ASP A 92 1.79 -3.06 -9.58
CA ASP A 92 1.49 -4.35 -10.21
C ASP A 92 -0.02 -4.50 -10.44
N MET A 93 -0.44 -4.55 -11.71
CA MET A 93 -1.85 -4.66 -12.10
C MET A 93 -2.38 -6.09 -12.01
N GLU A 94 -1.52 -7.11 -11.96
CA GLU A 94 -1.96 -8.51 -11.80
C GLU A 94 -2.50 -8.79 -10.40
N SER A 95 -2.07 -8.01 -9.40
CA SER A 95 -2.45 -8.21 -7.98
C SER A 95 -3.47 -7.18 -7.46
N VAL A 96 -4.12 -6.43 -8.36
CA VAL A 96 -5.13 -5.43 -8.00
C VAL A 96 -6.48 -6.08 -7.66
N THR A 97 -7.11 -5.59 -6.59
CA THR A 97 -8.48 -5.91 -6.22
C THR A 97 -9.41 -4.78 -6.64
N CYS A 98 -10.47 -5.10 -7.38
CA CYS A 98 -11.50 -4.14 -7.75
C CYS A 98 -12.75 -4.32 -6.88
N THR A 99 -13.49 -3.25 -6.67
CA THR A 99 -14.74 -3.27 -5.91
C THR A 99 -15.81 -2.41 -6.56
N ILE A 100 -17.06 -2.82 -6.43
CA ILE A 100 -18.23 -2.00 -6.75
C ILE A 100 -19.10 -1.96 -5.51
N ALA A 101 -19.28 -0.77 -4.94
CA ALA A 101 -20.12 -0.52 -3.79
C ALA A 101 -21.42 0.18 -4.21
N THR A 102 -22.55 -0.28 -3.70
CA THR A 102 -23.84 0.41 -3.76
C THR A 102 -24.27 0.77 -2.34
N THR A 103 -25.42 1.43 -2.20
CA THR A 103 -26.00 1.70 -0.87
C THR A 103 -26.30 0.42 -0.09
N GLU A 104 -26.54 -0.71 -0.77
CA GLU A 104 -27.04 -1.95 -0.16
C GLU A 104 -26.03 -3.10 -0.18
N ALA A 105 -25.03 -3.08 -1.08
CA ALA A 105 -24.11 -4.18 -1.28
C ALA A 105 -22.69 -3.72 -1.66
N LEU A 106 -21.71 -4.54 -1.31
CA LEU A 106 -20.33 -4.42 -1.77
C LEU A 106 -19.96 -5.67 -2.55
N PHE A 107 -19.58 -5.50 -3.81
CA PHE A 107 -19.07 -6.55 -4.67
C PHE A 107 -17.56 -6.41 -4.75
N THR A 108 -16.83 -7.48 -4.43
CA THR A 108 -15.37 -7.51 -4.45
C THR A 108 -14.89 -8.50 -5.49
N PHE A 109 -13.99 -8.05 -6.36
CA PHE A 109 -13.38 -8.82 -7.43
C PHE A 109 -11.90 -9.01 -7.09
N PRO A 110 -11.49 -10.21 -6.64
CA PRO A 110 -10.10 -10.50 -6.34
C PRO A 110 -9.22 -10.45 -7.60
N PRO A 111 -7.89 -10.44 -7.43
CA PRO A 111 -6.96 -10.48 -8.55
C PRO A 111 -7.21 -11.71 -9.44
N GLY A 112 -7.28 -11.50 -10.75
CA GLY A 112 -7.56 -12.55 -11.75
C GLY A 112 -9.04 -12.98 -11.86
N ASP A 113 -9.97 -12.25 -11.23
CA ASP A 113 -11.40 -12.49 -11.41
C ASP A 113 -11.83 -12.26 -12.88
N PRO A 114 -12.58 -13.20 -13.50
CA PRO A 114 -13.00 -13.08 -14.90
C PRO A 114 -13.94 -11.90 -15.18
N ALA A 115 -14.55 -11.31 -14.15
CA ALA A 115 -15.35 -10.10 -14.28
C ALA A 115 -14.49 -8.83 -14.47
N VAL A 116 -13.18 -8.90 -14.23
CA VAL A 116 -12.24 -7.79 -14.42
C VAL A 116 -11.40 -8.05 -15.67
N ASP A 117 -11.47 -7.13 -16.62
CA ASP A 117 -10.66 -7.14 -17.82
C ASP A 117 -9.79 -5.88 -17.84
N LEU A 118 -8.48 -6.08 -17.92
CA LEU A 118 -7.48 -5.02 -17.94
C LEU A 118 -6.95 -4.88 -19.37
N SER A 119 -7.03 -3.68 -19.92
CA SER A 119 -6.53 -3.39 -21.26
C SER A 119 -5.67 -2.14 -21.26
N TRP A 120 -4.46 -2.24 -21.79
CA TRP A 120 -3.52 -1.12 -21.83
C TRP A 120 -3.89 -0.15 -22.95
N ARG A 121 -4.24 1.11 -22.60
CA ARG A 121 -4.44 2.20 -23.56
C ARG A 121 -3.11 2.73 -24.07
N TYR A 122 -2.17 2.89 -23.15
CA TYR A 122 -0.81 3.28 -23.43
C TYR A 122 0.11 2.59 -22.43
N ARG A 123 1.09 1.86 -22.97
CA ARG A 123 2.11 1.13 -22.23
C ARG A 123 3.46 1.50 -22.82
N ARG A 124 4.43 1.78 -21.96
CA ARG A 124 5.78 2.17 -22.33
C ARG A 124 6.66 0.96 -22.55
N ASP A 125 6.40 -0.13 -21.84
CA ASP A 125 7.12 -1.40 -21.97
C ASP A 125 6.18 -2.60 -22.13
N THR A 126 6.61 -3.79 -21.67
CA THR A 126 5.91 -5.06 -21.81
C THR A 126 5.70 -5.77 -20.47
N ASP A 127 5.78 -5.07 -19.33
CA ASP A 127 5.44 -5.62 -18.02
C ASP A 127 4.07 -5.13 -17.53
N ASP A 128 3.37 -5.94 -16.73
CA ASP A 128 1.98 -5.65 -16.34
C ASP A 128 1.95 -4.76 -15.08
N VAL A 129 2.86 -3.79 -15.03
CA VAL A 129 3.05 -2.86 -13.93
C VAL A 129 2.71 -1.46 -14.43
N LEU A 130 1.78 -0.78 -13.76
CA LEU A 130 1.36 0.57 -14.11
C LEU A 130 2.40 1.58 -13.61
N GLU A 131 3.10 2.22 -14.54
CA GLU A 131 4.11 3.23 -14.26
C GLU A 131 3.69 4.67 -14.62
N ALA A 132 4.51 5.64 -14.21
CA ALA A 132 4.31 7.04 -14.54
C ALA A 132 4.25 7.30 -16.05
N GLY A 133 3.09 7.81 -16.49
CA GLY A 133 2.83 8.13 -17.89
C GLY A 133 2.19 6.99 -18.68
N GLU A 134 1.90 5.85 -18.05
CA GLU A 134 1.10 4.77 -18.61
C GLU A 134 -0.38 4.90 -18.24
N VAL A 135 -1.23 4.26 -19.05
CA VAL A 135 -2.69 4.28 -18.87
C VAL A 135 -3.24 2.88 -19.10
N VAL A 136 -3.91 2.34 -18.08
CA VAL A 136 -4.64 1.08 -18.17
C VAL A 136 -6.14 1.35 -18.06
N THR A 137 -6.92 0.75 -18.95
CA THR A 137 -8.38 0.73 -18.88
C THR A 137 -8.81 -0.50 -18.08
N VAL A 138 -9.58 -0.26 -17.02
CA VAL A 138 -10.19 -1.30 -16.20
C VAL A 138 -11.66 -1.44 -16.60
N ARG A 139 -12.03 -2.63 -17.06
CA ARG A 139 -13.42 -2.96 -17.40
C ARG A 139 -13.97 -3.99 -16.43
N LEU A 140 -15.01 -3.61 -15.71
CA LEU A 140 -15.74 -4.44 -14.75
C LEU A 140 -17.06 -4.90 -15.37
N THR A 141 -17.22 -6.22 -15.50
CA THR A 141 -18.42 -6.89 -16.05
C THR A 141 -19.01 -7.83 -14.99
N PRO A 142 -19.67 -7.30 -13.95
CA PRO A 142 -20.23 -8.13 -12.90
C PRO A 142 -21.48 -8.89 -13.38
N ASP A 143 -21.65 -10.14 -12.91
CA ASP A 143 -22.78 -11.01 -13.32
C ASP A 143 -24.14 -10.42 -12.95
N SER A 144 -24.28 -9.84 -11.75
CA SER A 144 -25.45 -9.05 -11.35
C SER A 144 -25.12 -8.13 -10.19
N THR A 145 -25.21 -6.82 -10.38
CA THR A 145 -25.05 -5.83 -9.30
C THR A 145 -26.37 -5.26 -8.79
N GLY A 146 -27.46 -5.47 -9.54
CA GLY A 146 -28.74 -4.82 -9.27
C GLY A 146 -28.72 -3.30 -9.48
N ILE A 147 -27.60 -2.73 -9.96
CA ILE A 147 -27.46 -1.30 -10.23
C ILE A 147 -28.27 -0.94 -11.47
N GLY A 148 -29.24 -0.06 -11.32
CA GLY A 148 -30.10 0.42 -12.40
C GLY A 148 -30.11 1.94 -12.51
N ARG A 149 -31.17 2.43 -13.14
CA ARG A 149 -31.37 3.87 -13.38
C ARG A 149 -31.65 4.61 -12.08
N GLY A 150 -30.98 5.74 -11.87
CA GLY A 150 -31.12 6.54 -10.66
C GLY A 150 -30.21 6.09 -9.52
N ASP A 151 -29.57 4.92 -9.63
CA ASP A 151 -28.71 4.40 -8.59
C ASP A 151 -27.33 5.03 -8.65
N THR A 152 -26.75 5.21 -7.45
CA THR A 152 -25.38 5.65 -7.25
C THR A 152 -24.54 4.48 -6.81
N PHE A 153 -23.36 4.35 -7.40
CA PHE A 153 -22.40 3.32 -7.09
C PHE A 153 -20.99 3.90 -7.06
N THR A 154 -20.11 3.26 -6.30
CA THR A 154 -18.71 3.64 -6.18
C THR A 154 -17.87 2.49 -6.68
N ILE A 155 -17.05 2.75 -7.70
CA ILE A 155 -16.01 1.83 -8.14
C ILE A 155 -14.77 2.11 -7.31
N GLY A 156 -14.16 1.07 -6.75
CA GLY A 156 -12.90 1.14 -6.02
C GLY A 156 -11.85 0.23 -6.63
N VAL A 157 -10.60 0.65 -6.58
CA VAL A 157 -9.42 -0.11 -6.98
C VAL A 157 -8.43 -0.06 -5.84
N THR A 158 -7.95 -1.22 -5.42
CA THR A 158 -6.95 -1.37 -4.35
C THR A 158 -5.80 -2.22 -4.85
N ALA A 159 -4.60 -1.66 -4.88
CA ALA A 159 -3.39 -2.40 -5.18
C ALA A 159 -2.84 -3.11 -3.94
N THR A 160 -1.99 -4.13 -4.16
CA THR A 160 -1.35 -4.88 -3.06
C THR A 160 -0.46 -4.01 -2.17
N GLY A 161 0.10 -2.92 -2.71
CA GLY A 161 0.90 -1.95 -1.96
C GLY A 161 0.10 -1.05 -1.02
N GLY A 162 -1.24 -1.13 -1.04
CA GLY A 162 -2.14 -0.33 -0.20
C GLY A 162 -2.68 0.92 -0.90
N GLU A 163 -2.26 1.18 -2.13
CA GLU A 163 -2.77 2.29 -2.94
C GLU A 163 -4.23 2.06 -3.29
N THR A 164 -5.05 3.08 -3.07
CA THR A 164 -6.48 3.01 -3.38
C THR A 164 -6.91 4.17 -4.26
N ALA A 165 -7.79 3.87 -5.21
CA ALA A 165 -8.55 4.83 -5.98
C ALA A 165 -10.04 4.51 -5.85
N SER A 166 -10.88 5.54 -5.79
CA SER A 166 -12.32 5.34 -5.84
C SER A 166 -13.00 6.43 -6.66
N LEU A 167 -14.12 6.06 -7.28
CA LEU A 167 -14.89 6.93 -8.13
C LEU A 167 -16.38 6.64 -7.96
N THR A 168 -17.14 7.65 -7.52
CA THR A 168 -18.59 7.54 -7.33
C THR A 168 -19.33 8.10 -8.53
N ARG A 169 -20.25 7.32 -9.10
CA ARG A 169 -21.07 7.71 -10.26
C ARG A 169 -22.54 7.37 -10.04
N THR A 170 -23.39 8.18 -10.65
CA THR A 170 -24.85 8.01 -10.62
C THR A 170 -25.37 7.80 -12.03
N ILE A 171 -26.14 6.73 -12.25
CA ILE A 171 -26.79 6.51 -13.54
C ILE A 171 -27.99 7.45 -13.64
N PRO A 172 -28.11 8.27 -14.70
CA PRO A 172 -29.27 9.13 -14.87
C PRO A 172 -30.58 8.33 -14.91
N ALA A 173 -31.59 8.77 -14.14
CA ALA A 173 -32.90 8.09 -14.10
C ALA A 173 -33.59 7.99 -15.47
N GLY A 174 -33.30 8.94 -16.38
CA GLY A 174 -33.83 8.98 -17.75
C GLY A 174 -32.99 8.24 -18.80
N ALA A 175 -32.00 7.44 -18.39
CA ALA A 175 -31.19 6.67 -19.31
C ALA A 175 -32.04 5.71 -20.16
N GLY A 176 -31.68 5.53 -21.44
CA GLY A 176 -32.34 4.59 -22.35
C GLY A 176 -32.14 3.12 -21.94
N GLU A 177 -32.86 2.21 -22.61
CA GLU A 177 -32.52 0.77 -22.56
C GLU A 177 -31.40 0.53 -23.57
N ASN A 178 -30.40 -0.28 -23.21
CA ASN A 178 -29.34 -0.71 -24.14
C ASN A 178 -28.47 0.44 -24.65
N VAL A 179 -28.02 1.32 -23.74
CA VAL A 179 -27.28 2.54 -24.07
C VAL A 179 -25.90 2.57 -23.41
N TYR A 180 -24.95 3.19 -24.11
CA TYR A 180 -23.64 3.54 -23.58
C TYR A 180 -23.72 4.95 -23.00
N ILE A 181 -23.32 5.12 -21.75
CA ILE A 181 -23.39 6.39 -21.04
C ILE A 181 -22.02 6.70 -20.47
N GLU A 182 -21.52 7.87 -20.78
CA GLU A 182 -20.36 8.44 -20.14
C GLU A 182 -20.80 9.18 -18.87
N LEU A 183 -20.26 8.77 -17.72
CA LEU A 183 -20.54 9.32 -16.41
C LEU A 183 -19.30 10.09 -15.92
N PHE A 184 -19.49 11.33 -15.48
CA PHE A 184 -18.45 12.22 -15.00
C PHE A 184 -18.60 12.54 -13.52
#